data_AF-A0A951C2X3-F1
#
_entry.id   AF-A0A951C2X3-F1
#
_cell.length_a   1.000
_cell.length_b   1.000
_cell.length_c   1.000
_cell.angle_alpha   90.00
_cell.angle_beta   90.00
_cell.angle_gamma   90.00
#
_symmetry.space_group_name_H-M   'P 1'
#
loop_
_entity.id
_entity.type
_entity.pdbx_description
1 polymer ?
#
loop_
_entity_poly.entity_id
_entity_poly.type
_entity_poly.pdbx_seq_one_letter_code
_entity_poly.pdbx_strand_id
1 'polypeptide(L)' 'MEFVVTEAAVREVVDRHAPPGTGVESVALGRSGDRLLVTITADNPTLLIGPEGSRLRAVQRNVRQLVEGGAVRVSVQQAA' A
#
# COMPACT_ATOMS: atom_id res chain seq x y z
N MET A 1 2.92 16.88 -17.58
CA MET A 1 1.78 16.80 -16.66
C MET A 1 2.30 16.05 -15.45
N GLU A 2 2.36 16.66 -14.26
CA GLU A 2 2.90 16.02 -13.06
C GLU A 2 1.75 15.37 -12.31
N PHE A 3 1.75 14.03 -12.21
CA PHE A 3 0.77 13.30 -11.42
C PHE A 3 1.30 13.12 -9.99
N VAL A 4 0.62 13.73 -9.02
CA VAL A 4 0.95 13.60 -7.60
C VAL A 4 0.21 12.38 -7.03
N VAL A 5 0.95 11.39 -6.54
CA VAL A 5 0.38 10.25 -5.82
C VAL A 5 -0.02 10.70 -4.42
N THR A 6 -1.32 10.64 -4.12
CA THR A 6 -1.88 11.02 -2.82
C THR A 6 -2.11 9.82 -1.92
N GLU A 7 -2.13 10.05 -0.61
CA GLU A 7 -2.50 9.01 0.38
C GLU A 7 -3.88 8.41 0.07
N ALA A 8 -4.84 9.23 -0.34
CA ALA A 8 -6.18 8.78 -0.71
C ALA A 8 -6.17 7.81 -1.90
N ALA A 9 -5.40 8.10 -2.95
CA ALA A 9 -5.29 7.22 -4.11
C ALA A 9 -4.66 5.87 -3.74
N VAL A 10 -3.63 5.88 -2.89
CA VAL A 10 -2.99 4.64 -2.41
C VAL A 10 -3.93 3.89 -1.47
N ARG A 11 -4.66 4.58 -0.59
CA ARG A 11 -5.67 3.99 0.30
C ARG A 11 -6.75 3.27 -0.50
N GLU A 12 -7.27 3.86 -1.57
CA GLU A 12 -8.26 3.20 -2.44
C GLU A 12 -7.72 1.87 -3.02
N VAL A 13 -6.45 1.86 -3.45
CA VAL A 13 -5.80 0.64 -3.94
C VAL A 13 -5.71 -0.43 -2.84
N VAL A 14 -5.35 -0.03 -1.62
CA VAL A 14 -5.28 -0.93 -0.46
C VAL A 14 -6.66 -1.49 -0.14
N ASP A 15 -7.68 -0.63 -0.02
CA ASP A 15 -9.04 -1.01 0.36
C ASP A 15 -9.68 -1.96 -0.67
N ARG A 16 -9.35 -1.82 -1.96
CA ARG A 16 -9.80 -2.75 -3.02
C ARG A 16 -9.26 -4.18 -2.85
N HIS A 17 -8.12 -4.35 -2.18
CA HIS A 17 -7.47 -5.65 -2.00
C HIS A 17 -7.54 -6.17 -0.56
N ALA A 18 -7.88 -5.32 0.39
CA ALA A 18 -8.07 -5.67 1.78
C ALA A 18 -9.36 -6.46 1.94
N PRO A 19 -9.31 -7.75 2.33
CA PRO A 19 -10.53 -8.49 2.65
C PRO A 19 -11.21 -7.91 3.90
N PRO A 20 -12.52 -8.19 4.10
CA PRO A 20 -13.21 -7.84 5.33
C PRO A 20 -12.46 -8.34 6.56
N GLY A 21 -12.40 -7.51 7.61
CA GLY A 21 -11.68 -7.81 8.84
C GLY A 21 -10.19 -7.44 8.82
N THR A 22 -9.62 -6.97 7.69
CA THR A 22 -8.24 -6.44 7.68
C THR A 22 -8.06 -5.25 8.63
N GLY A 23 -9.06 -4.37 8.72
CA GLY A 23 -9.01 -3.21 9.62
C GLY A 23 -7.89 -2.23 9.27
N VAL A 24 -7.93 -1.65 8.07
CA VAL A 24 -6.90 -0.68 7.63
C VAL A 24 -7.13 0.66 8.36
N GLU A 25 -6.24 0.99 9.29
CA GLU A 25 -6.31 2.23 10.06
C GLU A 25 -5.77 3.42 9.26
N SER A 26 -4.54 3.28 8.77
CA SER A 26 -3.82 4.38 8.12
C SER A 26 -2.94 3.90 6.98
N VAL A 27 -2.74 4.81 6.02
CA VAL A 27 -1.78 4.68 4.92
C VAL A 27 -0.95 5.94 4.93
N ALA A 28 0.36 5.80 5.16
CA ALA A 28 1.31 6.90 5.15
C ALA A 28 2.22 6.78 3.93
N LEU A 29 2.51 7.92 3.29
CA LEU A 29 3.46 7.99 2.19
C LEU A 29 4.77 8.65 2.61
N GLY A 30 5.87 8.09 2.13
CA GLY A 30 7.20 8.67 2.22
C GLY A 30 7.92 8.60 0.88
N ARG A 31 8.98 9.39 0.72
CA ARG A 31 9.89 9.28 -0.42
C ARG A 31 11.32 9.09 0.06
N SER A 32 12.06 8.25 -0.65
CA SER A 32 13.49 8.02 -0.44
C SER A 32 14.18 7.98 -1.80
N GLY A 33 14.70 9.12 -2.26
CA GLY A 33 15.12 9.29 -3.66
C GLY A 33 13.94 9.05 -4.60
N ASP A 34 14.14 8.23 -5.63
CA ASP A 34 13.11 7.88 -6.62
C ASP A 34 12.15 6.77 -6.16
N ARG A 35 12.22 6.38 -4.88
CA ARG A 35 11.38 5.33 -4.32
C ARG A 35 10.24 5.92 -3.49
N LEU A 36 9.01 5.55 -3.83
CA LEU A 36 7.84 5.73 -2.98
C LEU A 36 7.84 4.66 -1.89
N LEU A 37 7.75 5.11 -0.64
CA LEU A 37 7.54 4.28 0.54
C LEU A 37 6.08 4.39 0.92
N VAL A 38 5.41 3.24 1.06
CA VAL A 38 4.03 3.15 1.53
C VAL A 38 4.03 2.33 2.80
N THR A 39 3.55 2.91 3.89
CA THR A 39 3.34 2.19 5.15
C THR A 39 1.85 2.04 5.38
N ILE A 40 1.41 0.80 5.56
CA ILE A 40 0.02 0.46 5.84
C ILE A 40 -0.05 -0.07 7.26
N THR A 41 -0.86 0.58 8.10
CA THR A 41 -1.16 0.12 9.46
C THR A 41 -2.52 -0.55 9.46
N ALA A 42 -2.59 -1.79 9.93
CA ALA A 42 -3.83 -2.56 9.94
C ALA A 42 -3.96 -3.44 11.18
N ASP A 43 -5.19 -3.68 11.63
CA ASP A 43 -5.49 -4.57 12.77
C ASP A 43 -5.01 -6.00 12.51
N ASN A 44 -5.29 -6.50 11.29
CA ASN A 44 -5.01 -7.88 10.88
C ASN A 44 -4.15 -7.88 9.60
N PRO A 45 -2.84 -7.56 9.69
CA PRO A 45 -1.98 -7.38 8.53
C PRO A 45 -1.81 -8.68 7.71
N THR A 46 -1.87 -9.84 8.35
CA THR A 46 -1.80 -11.16 7.69
C THR A 46 -2.89 -11.32 6.62
N LEU A 47 -4.08 -10.75 6.85
CA LEU A 47 -5.18 -10.78 5.87
C LEU A 47 -4.86 -9.95 4.63
N LEU A 48 -4.24 -8.77 4.82
CA LEU A 48 -3.80 -7.90 3.73
C LEU A 48 -2.61 -8.49 2.95
N ILE A 49 -1.71 -9.19 3.64
CA ILE A 49 -0.59 -9.89 3.01
C ILE A 49 -1.13 -11.03 2.13
N GLY A 50 -2.06 -11.80 2.70
CA GLY A 50 -2.68 -12.95 2.05
C GLY A 50 -1.75 -14.16 1.91
N PRO A 51 -2.26 -15.29 1.39
CA PRO A 51 -1.47 -16.50 1.19
C PRO A 51 -0.24 -16.20 0.33
N GLU A 52 0.93 -16.60 0.83
CA GLU A 52 2.24 -16.40 0.19
C GLU A 52 2.55 -14.94 -0.18
N GLY A 53 1.87 -13.95 0.38
CA GLY A 53 2.02 -12.53 0.02
C GLY A 53 1.33 -12.11 -1.29
N SER A 54 0.40 -12.92 -1.81
CA SER A 54 -0.29 -12.67 -3.08
C SER A 54 -1.04 -11.33 -3.13
N ARG A 55 -1.74 -10.96 -2.04
CA ARG A 55 -2.51 -9.71 -1.97
C ARG A 55 -1.60 -8.49 -1.83
N LEU A 56 -0.57 -8.56 -0.98
CA LEU A 56 0.41 -7.49 -0.86
C LEU A 56 1.12 -7.23 -2.20
N ARG A 57 1.46 -8.28 -2.97
CA ARG A 57 2.01 -8.13 -4.31
C ARG A 57 1.04 -7.45 -5.28
N ALA A 58 -0.25 -7.72 -5.18
CA ALA A 58 -1.27 -7.03 -5.98
C ALA A 58 -1.34 -5.54 -5.63
N VAL A 59 -1.37 -5.19 -4.35
CA VAL A 59 -1.29 -3.79 -3.87
C VAL A 59 -0.03 -3.12 -4.41
N GLN A 60 1.15 -3.74 -4.23
CA GLN A 60 2.41 -3.17 -4.70
C GLN A 60 2.44 -2.93 -6.21
N ARG A 61 1.91 -3.88 -7.02
CA ARG A 61 1.81 -3.70 -8.47
C ARG A 61 0.90 -2.53 -8.86
N ASN A 62 -0.26 -2.41 -8.21
CA ASN A 62 -1.22 -1.36 -8.54
C ASN A 62 -0.75 0.02 -8.06
N VAL A 63 -0.13 0.12 -6.88
CA VAL A 63 0.50 1.36 -6.43
C VAL A 63 1.63 1.76 -7.38
N ARG A 64 2.41 0.80 -7.89
CA ARG A 64 3.45 1.09 -8.88
C ARG A 64 2.90 1.66 -10.19
N GLN A 65 1.67 1.34 -10.57
CA GLN A 65 1.03 1.97 -11.75
C GLN A 65 0.70 3.45 -11.52
N LEU A 66 0.60 3.89 -10.26
CA LEU A 66 0.40 5.30 -9.91
C LEU A 66 1.69 6.12 -9.96
N VAL A 67 2.87 5.46 -9.97
CA VAL A 67 4.18 6.14 -9.94
C VAL A 67 4.88 5.94 -11.27
N GLU A 68 5.12 7.01 -12.02
CA GLU A 68 5.90 6.93 -13.26
C GLU A 68 7.38 6.68 -12.96
N GLY A 69 7.94 5.57 -13.47
CA GLY A 69 9.39 5.29 -13.46
C GLY A 69 10.02 4.95 -12.11
N GLY A 70 9.35 5.23 -10.99
CA GLY A 70 9.87 5.04 -9.64
C GLY A 70 9.74 3.61 -9.08
N ALA A 71 10.57 3.30 -8.09
CA ALA A 71 10.41 2.08 -7.30
C ALA A 71 9.33 2.28 -6.23
N VAL A 72 8.58 1.22 -5.89
CA VAL A 72 7.62 1.25 -4.78
C VAL A 72 7.97 0.17 -3.77
N ARG A 73 8.07 0.57 -2.50
CA ARG A 73 8.19 -0.35 -1.36
C ARG A 73 6.96 -0.18 -0.47
N VAL A 74 6.24 -1.29 -0.28
CA VAL A 74 5.09 -1.35 0.63
C VAL A 74 5.51 -2.10 1.89
N SER A 75 5.28 -1.48 3.04
CA SER A 75 5.46 -2.06 4.37
C SER A 75 4.09 -2.18 5.02
N VAL A 76 3.81 -3.32 5.65
CA VAL A 76 2.58 -3.55 6.41
C VAL A 76 2.97 -3.77 7.86
N GLN A 77 2.35 -3.05 8.78
CA GLN A 77 2.55 -3.17 10.22
C GLN A 77 1.22 -3.36 10.93
N GLN A 78 1.26 -4.02 12.08
CA GLN A 78 0.09 -4.22 12.92
C GLN A 78 -0.22 -2.93 13.70
N ALA A 79 -1.52 -2.62 13.84
CA ALA A 79 -1.99 -1.62 14.79
C ALA A 79 -1.58 -1.99 16.23
N ALA A 80 -1.31 -0.99 17.07
CA ALA A 80 -0.85 -1.17 18.45
C ALA A 80 -1.99 -1.45 19.42
#